data_AF-A0A3M1Z6D3-F1
#
_entry.id   AF-A0A3M1Z6D3-F1
#
_cell.length_a   1.000
_cell.length_b   1.000
_cell.length_c   1.000
_cell.angle_alpha   90.00
_cell.angle_beta   90.00
_cell.angle_gamma   90.00
#
_symmetry.space_group_name_H-M   'P 1'
#
loop_
_entity.id
_entity.type
_entity.pdbx_description
1 polymer ?
#
loop_
_entity_poly.entity_id
_entity_poly.type
_entity_poly.pdbx_seq_one_letter_code
_entity_poly.pdbx_strand_id
1 'polypeptide(L)' 'RAEELFYVVGSDVLGPMGHELVPVDGEDRAEAFRRDHGGRGIYRFSEITAEVLSEVR' A
#
# COMPACT_ATOMS: atom_id res chain seq x y z
N ARG A 1 6.12 -12.95 5.70
CA ARG A 1 4.70 -13.14 6.12
C ARG A 1 3.96 -11.82 5.92
N ALA A 2 2.62 -11.78 5.99
CA ALA A 2 1.87 -10.54 5.78
C ALA A 2 2.33 -9.41 6.73
N GLU A 3 2.77 -9.77 7.94
CA GLU A 3 3.25 -8.89 9.00
C GLU A 3 4.62 -8.24 8.72
N GLU A 4 5.38 -8.76 7.77
CA GLU A 4 6.71 -8.24 7.37
C GLU A 4 6.63 -7.24 6.21
N LEU A 5 5.45 -7.14 5.58
CA LEU A 5 5.21 -6.29 4.42
C LEU A 5 4.70 -4.90 4.81
N PHE A 6 4.92 -3.97 3.90
CA PHE A 6 4.35 -2.64 3.89
C PHE A 6 3.29 -2.55 2.78
N TYR A 7 2.24 -1.78 2.99
CA TYR A 7 1.10 -1.69 2.09
C TYR A 7 0.94 -0.24 1.67
N VAL A 8 1.09 0.02 0.38
CA VAL A 8 0.93 1.36 -0.19
C VAL A 8 -0.50 1.51 -0.69
N VAL A 9 -1.19 2.56 -0.24
CA VAL A 9 -2.57 2.86 -0.66
C VAL A 9 -2.60 4.04 -1.64
N GLY A 10 -3.48 3.96 -2.63
CA GLY A 10 -3.72 5.06 -3.57
C GLY A 10 -2.57 5.30 -4.55
N SER A 11 -1.81 4.27 -4.88
CA SER A 11 -0.89 4.29 -6.03
C SER A 11 -1.66 4.25 -7.35
N ASP A 12 -0.97 4.60 -8.43
CA ASP A 12 -1.48 4.45 -9.80
C ASP A 12 -1.42 2.99 -10.33
N VAL A 13 -0.72 2.10 -9.60
CA VAL A 13 -0.69 0.66 -9.89
C VAL A 13 -2.03 0.04 -9.54
N LEU A 14 -2.63 -0.63 -10.53
CA LEU A 14 -3.90 -1.32 -10.41
C LEU A 14 -3.67 -2.83 -10.34
N GLY A 15 -4.38 -3.49 -9.43
CA GLY A 15 -4.50 -4.94 -9.42
C GLY A 15 -5.65 -5.44 -10.29
N PRO A 16 -5.92 -6.76 -10.25
CA PRO A 16 -7.00 -7.37 -11.02
C PRO A 16 -8.40 -6.83 -10.66
N MET A 17 -8.54 -6.23 -9.47
CA MET A 17 -9.79 -5.64 -8.96
C MET A 17 -9.81 -4.10 -9.04
N GLY A 18 -8.81 -3.47 -9.66
CA GLY A 18 -8.67 -2.01 -9.74
C GLY A 18 -7.72 -1.47 -8.67
N HIS A 19 -8.08 -0.34 -8.04
CA HIS A 19 -7.29 0.21 -6.94
C HIS A 19 -7.26 -0.78 -5.77
N GLU A 20 -6.07 -1.07 -5.27
CA GLU A 20 -5.85 -2.00 -4.15
C GLU A 20 -4.70 -1.54 -3.26
N LEU A 21 -4.52 -2.22 -2.13
CA LEU A 21 -3.34 -2.06 -1.28
C LEU A 21 -2.18 -2.84 -1.90
N VAL A 22 -1.12 -2.14 -2.31
CA VAL A 22 0.03 -2.79 -2.94
C VAL A 22 1.03 -3.25 -1.87
N PRO A 23 1.25 -4.57 -1.71
CA PRO A 23 2.23 -5.08 -0.75
C PRO A 23 3.66 -4.91 -1.29
N VAL A 24 4.54 -4.37 -0.47
CA VAL A 24 5.95 -4.14 -0.77
C VAL A 24 6.81 -4.67 0.38
N ASP A 25 7.86 -5.42 0.02
CA ASP A 25 8.79 -5.97 0.99
C ASP A 25 9.91 -4.98 1.31
N GLY A 26 9.90 -4.45 2.54
CA GLY A 26 10.86 -3.46 3.06
C GLY A 26 10.39 -2.01 2.95
N GLU A 27 10.70 -1.23 3.99
CA GLU A 27 10.26 0.17 4.13
C GLU A 27 10.85 1.07 3.05
N ASP A 28 12.17 0.96 2.81
CA ASP A 28 12.86 1.73 1.77
C ASP A 28 12.28 1.47 0.38
N ARG A 29 11.86 0.22 0.11
CA ARG A 29 11.22 -0.15 -1.15
C ARG A 29 9.80 0.39 -1.23
N ALA A 30 9.06 0.40 -0.12
CA ALA A 30 7.72 0.97 -0.07
C ALA A 30 7.75 2.49 -0.31
N GLU A 31 8.74 3.19 0.25
CA GLU A 31 8.92 4.62 0.00
C GLU A 31 9.40 4.90 -1.42
N ALA A 32 10.29 4.07 -1.98
CA ALA A 32 10.65 4.15 -3.38
C ALA A 32 9.44 3.93 -4.30
N PHE A 33 8.65 2.90 -4.04
CA PHE A 33 7.41 2.62 -4.76
C PHE A 33 6.44 3.80 -4.67
N ARG A 34 6.24 4.36 -3.47
CA ARG A 34 5.36 5.53 -3.27
C ARG A 34 5.81 6.75 -4.05
N ARG A 35 7.12 6.98 -4.16
CA ARG A 35 7.67 8.07 -4.97
C ARG A 35 7.47 7.83 -6.47
N ASP A 36 7.67 6.60 -6.93
CA ASP A 36 7.69 6.28 -8.35
C ASP A 36 6.27 6.05 -8.93
N HIS A 37 5.33 5.57 -8.11
CA HIS A 37 3.95 5.21 -8.47
C HIS A 37 2.87 6.03 -7.74
N GLY A 38 3.30 7.06 -7.00
CA GLY A 38 2.42 7.78 -6.08
C GLY A 38 1.98 6.91 -4.89
N GLY A 39 1.09 7.46 -4.08
CA GLY A 39 0.55 6.78 -2.91
C GLY A 39 0.29 7.76 -1.78
N ARG A 40 -0.86 7.61 -1.14
CA ARG A 40 -1.34 8.49 -0.06
C ARG A 40 -0.77 8.12 1.29
N GLY A 41 -0.44 6.84 1.49
CA GLY A 41 0.10 6.34 2.74
C GLY A 41 0.79 4.98 2.58
N ILE A 42 1.63 4.67 3.57
CA ILE A 42 2.30 3.38 3.73
C ILE A 42 1.90 2.85 5.10
N TYR A 43 1.40 1.63 5.15
CA TYR A 43 0.89 1.00 6.36
C TYR A 43 1.53 -0.35 6.59
N ARG A 44 1.75 -0.74 7.84
CA ARG A 44 2.01 -2.13 8.25
C ARG A 44 0.70 -2.91 8.25
N PHE A 45 0.79 -4.23 8.19
CA PHE A 45 -0.39 -5.10 8.26
C PHE A 45 -1.28 -4.82 9.49
N SER A 46 -0.67 -4.55 10.65
CA SER A 46 -1.37 -4.23 11.89
C SER A 46 -2.12 -2.89 11.87
N GLU A 47 -1.80 -2.02 10.91
CA GLU A 47 -2.39 -0.68 10.78
C GLU A 47 -3.52 -0.65 9.74
N ILE A 48 -3.75 -1.75 9.03
CA ILE A 48 -4.85 -1.84 8.05
C ILE A 48 -6.17 -1.94 8.80
N THR A 49 -6.92 -0.84 8.81
CA THR A 49 -8.27 -0.74 9.38
C THR A 49 -9.31 -0.55 8.29
N ALA A 50 -10.60 -0.61 8.64
CA ALA A 50 -11.69 -0.28 7.73
C ALA A 50 -11.59 1.16 7.19
N GLU A 51 -11.02 2.08 7.96
CA GLU A 51 -10.78 3.47 7.54
C GLU A 51 -9.72 3.52 6.44
N VAL A 52 -8.58 2.84 6.63
CA VAL A 52 -7.52 2.71 5.62
C VAL A 52 -8.05 2.03 4.34
N LEU A 53 -8.85 0.98 4.49
CA LEU A 53 -9.48 0.30 3.34
C LEU A 53 -10.44 1.22 2.58
N SER A 54 -11.09 2.16 3.26
CA SER A 54 -11.99 3.12 2.61
C SER A 54 -11.24 4.11 1.71
N GLU A 55 -9.93 4.26 1.91
CA GLU A 55 -9.05 5.04 1.04
C GLU A 55 -8.65 4.30 -0.22
N VAL A 56 -8.97 3.00 -0.37
CA VAL A 56 -8.77 2.26 -1.62
C VAL A 56 -9.85 2.72 -2.61
N ARG A 57 -9.55 3.80 -3.32
CA ARG A 57 -10.41 4.46 -4.30
C ARG A 57 -9.57 5.10 -5.39
#